data_AF-A0A5K1G7H0-F1
#
_entry.id   AF-A0A5K1G7H0-F1
#
_cell.length_a   1.000
_cell.length_b   1.000
_cell.length_c   1.000
_cell.angle_alpha   90.00
_cell.angle_beta   90.00
_cell.angle_gamma   90.00
#
_symmetry.space_group_name_H-M   'P 1'
#
loop_
_entity.id
_entity.type
_entity.pdbx_description
1 polymer ?
#
loop_
_entity_poly.entity_id
_entity_poly.type
_entity_poly.pdbx_seq_one_letter_code
_entity_poly.pdbx_strand_id
1 'polypeptide(L)'
;ENQEHQRIVAACLVNAAYVLEGDRREGRSGEVQLAHPWWEFFGFEFVSTLENLENCLFSFTNEAVFRLKAASRTSPFAPAMIIAVRGTLDRHDWGVNIDNCRVITDSLGR
;
A
#
# COMPACT_ATOMS: atom_id res chain seq x y z
N GLU A 1 -15.68 16.73 -3.27
CA GLU A 1 -14.67 15.65 -3.24
C GLU A 1 -14.41 15.17 -4.65
N ASN A 2 -13.16 14.86 -5.00
CA ASN A 2 -12.81 14.39 -6.34
C ASN A 2 -12.62 12.85 -6.30
N GLN A 3 -13.67 12.12 -6.68
CA GLN A 3 -13.68 10.65 -6.65
C GLN A 3 -12.58 10.05 -7.53
N GLU A 4 -12.25 10.68 -8.66
CA GLU A 4 -11.16 10.21 -9.54
C GLU A 4 -9.80 10.34 -8.86
N HIS A 5 -9.56 11.44 -8.13
CA HIS A 5 -8.34 11.58 -7.35
C HIS A 5 -8.21 10.49 -6.29
N GLN A 6 -9.30 10.17 -5.56
CA GLN A 6 -9.31 9.11 -4.55
C GLN A 6 -9.03 7.72 -5.17
N ARG A 7 -9.60 7.44 -6.35
CA ARG A 7 -9.34 6.20 -7.10
C ARG A 7 -7.88 6.10 -7.52
N ILE A 8 -7.30 7.18 -8.03
CA ILE A 8 -5.89 7.23 -8.44
C ILE A 8 -4.98 7.00 -7.22
N VAL A 9 -5.22 7.70 -6.09
CA VAL A 9 -4.46 7.50 -4.85
C VAL A 9 -4.53 6.03 -4.41
N ALA A 10 -5.73 5.45 -4.38
CA ALA A 10 -5.91 4.07 -3.98
C ALA A 10 -5.19 3.08 -4.92
N ALA A 11 -5.29 3.28 -6.24
CA ALA A 11 -4.59 2.46 -7.23
C ALA A 11 -3.06 2.56 -7.09
N CYS A 12 -2.53 3.75 -6.80
CA CYS A 12 -1.09 3.93 -6.57
C CYS A 12 -0.61 3.22 -5.29
N LEU A 13 -1.37 3.28 -4.20
CA LEU A 13 -1.03 2.57 -2.96
C LEU A 13 -1.16 1.05 -3.08
N VAL A 14 -2.12 0.58 -3.86
CA VAL A 14 -2.20 -0.83 -4.26
C VAL A 14 -0.95 -1.22 -5.01
N ASN A 15 -0.59 -0.49 -6.08
CA ASN A 15 0.58 -0.83 -6.89
C ASN A 15 1.87 -0.78 -6.06
N ALA A 16 1.96 0.16 -5.12
CA ALA A 16 3.05 0.20 -4.15
C ALA A 16 3.20 -1.10 -3.36
N ALA A 17 2.09 -1.68 -2.86
CA ALA A 17 2.12 -2.93 -2.11
C ALA A 17 2.62 -4.10 -2.98
N TYR A 18 2.25 -4.13 -4.26
CA TYR A 18 2.73 -5.13 -5.22
C TYR A 18 4.24 -4.98 -5.48
N VAL A 19 4.71 -3.76 -5.75
CA VAL A 19 6.14 -3.49 -5.98
C VAL A 19 6.96 -3.78 -4.72
N LEU A 20 6.44 -3.46 -3.54
CA LEU A 20 7.09 -3.71 -2.25
C LEU A 20 7.34 -5.19 -2.01
N GLU A 21 6.38 -6.06 -2.36
CA GLU A 21 6.57 -7.51 -2.27
C GLU A 21 7.58 -8.03 -3.30
N GLY A 22 7.61 -7.45 -4.50
CA GLY A 22 8.67 -7.70 -5.48
C GLY A 22 10.05 -7.33 -4.93
N ASP A 23 10.18 -6.13 -4.36
CA ASP A 23 11.40 -5.66 -3.70
C ASP A 23 11.80 -6.61 -2.56
N ARG A 24 10.86 -7.08 -1.73
CA ARG A 24 11.11 -8.07 -0.67
C ARG A 24 11.66 -9.39 -1.22
N ARG A 25 11.06 -9.92 -2.28
CA ARG A 25 11.46 -11.22 -2.88
C ARG A 25 12.82 -11.17 -3.53
N GLU A 26 13.14 -10.04 -4.15
CA GLU A 26 14.43 -9.83 -4.81
C GLU A 26 15.50 -9.30 -3.83
N GLY A 27 15.16 -9.10 -2.56
CA GLY A 27 16.09 -8.57 -1.56
C GLY A 27 16.48 -7.09 -1.79
N ARG A 28 15.65 -6.34 -2.52
CA ARG A 28 15.85 -4.90 -2.74
C ARG A 28 15.46 -4.12 -1.49
N SER A 29 16.34 -3.26 -1.03
CA SER A 29 16.13 -2.40 0.14
C SER A 29 16.91 -1.09 0.00
N GLY A 30 16.54 -0.06 0.78
CA GLY A 30 17.20 1.23 0.73
C GLY A 30 17.09 1.88 -0.65
N GLU A 31 18.21 2.32 -1.22
CA GLU A 31 18.24 3.06 -2.48
C GLU A 31 17.81 2.24 -3.72
N VAL A 32 17.86 0.91 -3.65
CA VAL A 32 17.41 0.04 -4.75
C VAL A 32 15.93 -0.36 -4.63
N GLN A 33 15.23 0.11 -3.60
CA GLN A 33 13.80 -0.13 -3.44
C GLN A 33 13.01 0.69 -4.47
N LEU A 34 12.20 0.01 -5.26
CA LEU A 34 11.40 0.64 -6.32
C LEU A 34 10.03 1.13 -5.82
N ALA A 35 9.57 0.63 -4.68
CA ALA A 35 8.25 0.94 -4.15
C ALA A 35 8.12 2.37 -3.58
N HIS A 36 9.22 2.99 -3.14
CA HIS A 36 9.23 4.29 -2.45
C HIS A 36 8.45 5.42 -3.13
N PRO A 37 8.59 5.66 -4.45
CA PRO A 37 7.93 6.78 -5.11
C PRO A 37 6.40 6.69 -5.13
N TRP A 38 5.84 5.47 -5.02
CA TRP A 38 4.40 5.24 -5.20
C TRP A 38 3.54 5.80 -4.07
N TRP A 39 4.02 5.77 -2.82
CA TRP A 39 3.33 6.41 -1.68
C TRP A 39 3.83 7.83 -1.42
N GLU A 40 5.12 8.10 -1.64
CA GLU A 40 5.72 9.40 -1.31
C GLU A 40 5.08 10.54 -2.12
N PHE A 41 4.80 10.31 -3.40
CA PHE A 41 4.18 11.32 -4.27
C PHE A 41 2.83 11.83 -3.73
N PHE A 42 2.05 10.96 -3.07
CA PHE A 42 0.76 11.32 -2.47
C PHE A 42 0.87 11.74 -1.00
N GLY A 43 2.09 11.92 -0.48
CA GLY A 43 2.31 12.33 0.90
C GLY A 43 2.06 11.21 1.92
N PHE A 44 2.07 9.95 1.48
CA PHE A 44 2.00 8.80 2.38
C PHE A 44 3.41 8.35 2.79
N GLU A 45 3.47 7.55 3.85
CA GLU A 45 4.63 6.80 4.29
C GLU A 45 4.26 5.34 4.51
N PHE A 46 5.19 4.45 4.22
CA PHE A 46 5.09 3.04 4.58
C PHE A 46 5.37 2.87 6.07
N VAL A 47 4.46 2.19 6.79
CA VAL A 47 4.55 1.99 8.24
C VAL A 47 5.10 0.61 8.56
N SER A 48 4.49 -0.42 7.99
CA SER A 48 4.80 -1.82 8.28
C SER A 48 4.16 -2.75 7.26
N THR A 49 4.71 -3.96 7.14
CA THR A 49 3.95 -5.09 6.64
C THR A 49 3.04 -5.62 7.74
N LEU A 50 1.87 -6.16 7.42
CA LEU A 50 1.14 -6.96 8.42
C LEU A 50 1.94 -8.26 8.59
N GLU A 51 2.25 -8.63 9.83
CA GLU A 51 2.98 -9.88 10.06
C GLU A 51 2.03 -11.06 9.81
N ASN A 52 2.34 -11.86 8.79
CA ASN A 52 1.71 -13.17 8.63
C ASN A 52 2.26 -14.08 9.73
N LEU A 53 1.42 -14.41 10.73
CA LEU A 53 1.75 -15.38 11.78
C LEU A 53 2.08 -16.78 11.21
N GLU A 54 1.62 -17.07 9.99
CA GLU A 54 1.93 -18.29 9.29
C GLU A 54 3.10 -18.04 8.34
N ASN A 55 4.28 -18.47 8.77
CA ASN A 55 5.54 -18.54 8.02
C ASN A 55 5.44 -19.52 6.83
N CYS A 56 4.42 -19.34 5.98
CA CYS A 56 4.21 -20.14 4.80
C CYS A 56 5.09 -19.55 3.70
N LEU A 57 6.19 -20.25 3.39
CA LEU A 57 7.11 -19.92 2.29
C LEU A 57 6.43 -19.78 0.92
N PHE A 58 5.17 -20.23 0.80
CA PHE A 58 4.33 -20.15 -0.38
C PHE A 58 3.16 -19.15 -0.26
N SER A 59 3.09 -18.38 0.83
CA SER A 59 2.07 -17.33 0.98
C SER A 59 2.47 -16.16 0.09
N PHE A 60 1.88 -16.11 -1.10
CA PHE A 60 2.01 -15.02 -2.04
C PHE A 60 1.12 -13.85 -1.60
N THR A 61 1.27 -13.34 -0.38
CA THR A 61 0.40 -12.27 0.12
C THR A 61 1.13 -10.93 0.10
N ASN A 62 0.43 -9.89 -0.36
CA ASN A 62 0.85 -8.50 -0.21
C ASN A 62 0.18 -7.94 1.02
N GLU A 63 0.95 -7.49 1.99
CA GLU A 63 0.44 -6.89 3.21
C GLU A 63 1.22 -5.62 3.50
N ALA A 64 0.61 -4.46 3.27
CA ALA A 64 1.27 -3.17 3.43
C ALA A 64 0.35 -2.17 4.13
N VAL A 65 0.91 -1.43 5.09
CA VAL A 65 0.21 -0.37 5.82
C VAL A 65 0.83 0.97 5.46
N PHE A 66 0.01 1.88 4.96
CA PHE A 66 0.39 3.24 4.60
C PHE A 66 -0.30 4.24 5.53
N ARG A 67 0.42 5.31 5.86
CA ARG A 67 -0.10 6.42 6.67
C ARG A 67 0.07 7.74 5.93
N LEU A 68 -0.93 8.61 5.96
CA LEU A 68 -0.79 9.96 5.45
C LEU A 68 0.08 10.79 6.39
N LYS A 69 1.15 11.40 5.87
CA LYS A 69 2.06 12.25 6.66
C LYS A 69 1.30 13.43 7.25
N ALA A 70 1.67 13.83 8.47
CA ALA A 70 1.05 14.96 9.15
C ALA A 70 1.17 16.27 8.34
N ALA A 71 2.30 16.47 7.66
CA ALA A 71 2.54 17.63 6.79
C ALA A 71 1.62 17.67 5.56
N SER A 72 1.08 16.53 5.13
CA SER A 72 0.19 16.41 3.98
C SER A 72 -1.29 16.58 4.36
N ARG A 73 -1.60 16.79 5.65
CA ARG A 73 -2.96 16.99 6.13
C ARG A 73 -3.39 18.43 5.97
N THR A 74 -4.65 18.63 5.57
CA THR A 74 -5.25 19.96 5.42
C THR A 74 -5.55 20.65 6.75
N SER A 75 -5.60 19.91 7.86
CA SER A 75 -5.83 20.45 9.21
C SER A 75 -5.06 19.66 10.27
N PRO A 76 -4.50 20.33 11.30
CA PRO A 76 -3.85 19.69 12.45
C PRO A 76 -4.84 18.94 13.36
N PHE A 77 -6.15 19.15 13.19
CA PHE A 77 -7.20 18.42 13.92
C PHE A 77 -7.81 17.26 13.13
N ALA A 78 -7.46 17.11 11.86
CA ALA A 78 -7.93 15.97 11.06
C ALA A 78 -7.42 14.63 11.66
N PRO A 79 -8.22 13.57 11.64
CA PRO A 79 -7.76 12.25 12.07
C PRO A 79 -6.61 11.76 11.17
N ALA A 80 -5.75 10.89 11.71
CA ALA A 80 -4.73 10.23 10.91
C ALA A 80 -5.39 9.25 9.94
N MET A 81 -5.04 9.34 8.66
CA MET A 81 -5.50 8.40 7.64
C MET A 81 -4.50 7.25 7.55
N ILE A 82 -5.00 6.02 7.70
CA ILE A 82 -4.24 4.78 7.56
C ILE A 82 -4.95 3.90 6.54
N ILE A 83 -4.20 3.38 5.57
CA ILE A 83 -4.70 2.46 4.55
C ILE A 83 -3.91 1.17 4.67
N ALA A 84 -4.60 0.07 4.95
CA ALA A 84 -4.03 -1.26 4.95
C ALA A 84 -4.45 -1.98 3.67
N VAL A 85 -3.45 -2.41 2.90
CA VAL A 85 -3.64 -3.19 1.67
C VAL A 85 -3.29 -4.64 2.01
N ARG A 86 -4.25 -5.54 1.78
CA ARG A 86 -4.05 -6.98 1.84
C ARG A 86 -4.55 -7.61 0.54
N GLY A 87 -3.69 -8.40 -0.10
CA GLY A 87 -4.04 -9.14 -1.32
C GLY A 87 -3.27 -10.44 -1.42
N THR A 88 -3.71 -11.30 -2.35
CA THR A 88 -2.99 -12.52 -2.74
C THR A 88 -2.50 -12.33 -4.17
N LEU A 89 -1.25 -12.65 -4.43
CA LEU A 89 -0.59 -12.73 -5.72
C LEU A 89 -0.65 -14.16 -6.22
N ASP A 90 -1.03 -14.41 -7.47
CA ASP A 90 -0.62 -15.65 -8.13
C ASP A 90 0.83 -15.49 -8.64
N ARG A 91 1.57 -16.59 -8.73
CA ARG A 91 2.88 -16.66 -9.40
C ARG A 91 2.80 -16.29 -10.89
N HIS A 92 1.61 -16.16 -11.49
CA HIS A 92 1.40 -15.62 -12.84
C HIS A 92 1.06 -14.12 -12.87
N ASP A 93 0.70 -13.49 -11.74
CA ASP A 93 0.26 -12.09 -11.67
C ASP A 93 1.40 -11.06 -11.61
N TRP A 94 2.65 -11.51 -11.72
CA TRP A 94 3.82 -10.62 -11.84
C TRP A 94 3.77 -9.75 -13.11
N GLY A 95 2.91 -10.10 -14.07
CA GLY A 95 2.47 -9.24 -15.16
C GLY A 95 1.16 -8.52 -14.82
N VAL A 96 1.20 -7.63 -13.82
CA VAL A 96 0.21 -6.60 -13.43
C VAL A 96 -1.23 -6.86 -13.93
N ASN A 97 -2.05 -7.50 -13.09
CA ASN A 97 -3.50 -7.43 -13.19
C ASN A 97 -4.07 -6.69 -11.96
N ILE A 98 -4.55 -5.46 -12.17
CA ILE A 98 -5.08 -4.55 -11.13
C ILE A 98 -6.57 -4.85 -10.83
N ASP A 99 -7.20 -5.77 -11.55
CA ASP A 99 -8.67 -5.94 -11.55
C ASP A 99 -9.26 -6.45 -10.22
N ASN A 100 -8.44 -6.92 -9.28
CA ASN A 100 -8.90 -7.52 -8.01
C ASN A 100 -8.77 -6.63 -6.76
N CYS A 101 -8.50 -5.34 -6.90
CA CYS A 101 -8.24 -4.48 -5.75
C CYS A 101 -9.53 -3.93 -5.12
N ARG A 102 -10.02 -4.61 -4.08
CA ARG A 102 -11.12 -4.10 -3.25
C ARG A 102 -10.56 -3.18 -2.15
N VAL A 103 -10.71 -1.88 -2.33
CA VAL A 103 -10.36 -0.88 -1.31
C VAL A 103 -11.43 -0.94 -0.20
N ILE A 104 -11.02 -1.32 1.01
CA ILE A 104 -11.85 -1.20 2.21
C ILE A 104 -11.35 0.05 2.95
N THR A 105 -12.02 1.19 2.76
CA THR A 105 -11.83 2.34 3.63
C THR A 105 -12.75 2.19 4.82
N ASP A 106 -12.19 1.89 5.99
CA ASP A 106 -12.94 2.01 7.23
C ASP A 106 -12.81 3.44 7.73
N SER A 107 -13.89 4.20 7.61
CA SER A 107 -13.98 5.53 8.22
C SER A 107 -14.19 5.35 9.71
N LEU A 108 -13.11 5.51 10.50
CA LEU A 108 -13.22 5.72 11.93
C LEU A 108 -13.94 7.05 12.16
N GLY A 109 -15.27 7.01 12.19
CA GLY A 109 -16.13 8.13 12.52
C GLY A 109 -16.09 8.42 14.02
N ARG A 110 -15.78 9.67 14.36
CA ARG A 110 -16.71 10.61 15.00
C ARG A 110 -16.21 12.04 14.82
#